data_AF-A0A6J5WSP2-F1
#
_entry.id   AF-A0A6J5WSP2-F1
#
_cell.length_a   1.000
_cell.length_b   1.000
_cell.length_c   1.000
_cell.angle_alpha   90.00
_cell.angle_beta   90.00
_cell.angle_gamma   90.00
#
_symmetry.space_group_name_H-M   'P 1'
#
loop_
_entity.id
_entity.type
_entity.pdbx_description
1 polymer ?
#
loop_
_entity_poly.entity_id
_entity_poly.type
_entity_poly.pdbx_seq_one_letter_code
_entity_poly.pdbx_strand_id
1 'polypeptide(L)'
;MEEEGRFEAEVADVQAWWGLERFKLTKRPYAAKDVVALRGTLRQSYGSNEMAKKLWRTLKTHQANGTASRTFGALDPVQVTMMAKHLDTIYVSGWQCSSTHTSTNEPGPDLADYPYDTVPNKVEHLFFAQQYHDRKQKEARMSMSREERARTPYIDYLKPIIADGDTGFGGTTATVKLCKLFVERGAAGVHIEDQSSVTKKCGHMAGKVLVSVGEHINRLVAARLQFDVMGTETVLVARTDAVGATLIQTNVDTRDHQFIFGVTNPNLRGKSLATLLAEAMAAGKTGAELQALEDNWISMAQLKTFSECVTDAIKAMNVGEHEKRRRLNEWINHSSPDKCLSNEKGRETAERLGLKNLFWDWDLPRTREGFYRYYLDGDSEPRHG
;
A
#
# COMPACT_ATOMS: atom_id res chain seq x y z
N MET A 1 -10.58 -35.89 21.97
CA MET A 1 -10.17 -37.00 21.05
C MET A 1 -8.76 -36.73 20.51
N GLU A 2 -8.06 -37.66 19.86
CA GLU A 2 -6.67 -37.45 19.36
C GLU A 2 -6.55 -36.26 18.39
N GLU A 3 -7.53 -36.08 17.51
CA GLU A 3 -7.61 -34.94 16.59
C GLU A 3 -7.59 -33.59 17.31
N GLU A 4 -8.44 -33.45 18.32
CA GLU A 4 -8.53 -32.26 19.17
C GLU A 4 -7.20 -31.99 19.91
N GLY A 5 -6.54 -33.04 20.42
CA GLY A 5 -5.24 -32.90 21.06
C GLY A 5 -4.14 -32.39 20.09
N ARG A 6 -4.13 -32.86 18.84
CA ARG A 6 -3.20 -32.35 17.81
C ARG A 6 -3.49 -30.89 17.45
N PHE A 7 -4.77 -30.54 17.35
CA PHE A 7 -5.19 -29.17 17.09
C PHE A 7 -4.74 -28.22 18.20
N GLU A 8 -4.99 -28.57 19.47
CA GLU A 8 -4.58 -27.76 20.62
C GLU A 8 -3.06 -27.62 20.74
N ALA A 9 -2.32 -28.70 20.47
CA ALA A 9 -0.86 -28.67 20.43
C ALA A 9 -0.34 -27.68 19.36
N GLU A 10 -0.92 -27.70 18.16
CA GLU A 10 -0.52 -26.76 17.10
C GLU A 10 -0.91 -25.31 17.40
N VAL A 11 -2.04 -25.08 18.08
CA VAL A 11 -2.39 -23.74 18.57
C VAL A 11 -1.34 -23.22 19.56
N ALA A 12 -0.87 -24.07 20.48
CA ALA A 12 0.19 -23.73 21.41
C ALA A 12 1.52 -23.43 20.69
N ASP A 13 1.88 -24.22 19.69
CA ASP A 13 3.06 -23.99 18.85
C ASP A 13 3.00 -22.62 18.15
N VAL A 14 1.86 -22.26 17.57
CA VAL A 14 1.66 -20.97 16.90
C VAL A 14 1.73 -19.81 17.89
N GLN A 15 1.16 -19.96 19.09
CA GLN A 15 1.25 -18.96 20.15
C GLN A 15 2.70 -18.74 20.60
N ALA A 16 3.47 -19.81 20.79
CA ALA A 16 4.89 -19.73 21.12
C ALA A 16 5.70 -19.05 20.01
N TRP A 17 5.44 -19.41 18.75
CA TRP A 17 6.04 -18.78 17.57
C TRP A 17 5.72 -17.28 17.47
N TRP A 18 4.49 -16.87 17.79
CA TRP A 18 4.10 -15.46 17.81
C TRP A 18 4.71 -14.68 18.97
N GLY A 19 5.18 -15.35 20.03
CA GLY A 19 5.90 -14.74 21.14
C GLY A 19 7.34 -14.33 20.82
N LEU A 20 7.86 -14.69 19.63
CA LEU A 20 9.22 -14.32 19.22
C LEU A 20 9.36 -12.81 18.99
N GLU A 21 10.57 -12.28 19.21
CA GLU A 21 10.91 -10.86 18.97
C GLU A 21 10.56 -10.40 17.54
N ARG A 22 10.60 -11.31 16.56
CA ARG A 22 10.19 -11.08 15.17
C ARG A 22 8.80 -10.42 15.05
N PHE A 23 7.88 -10.73 15.96
CA PHE A 23 6.47 -10.31 15.90
C PHE A 23 6.08 -9.30 16.98
N LYS A 24 7.04 -8.77 17.76
CA LYS A 24 6.77 -7.84 18.86
C LYS A 24 5.91 -6.63 18.46
N LEU A 25 6.05 -6.14 17.24
CA LEU A 25 5.29 -5.00 16.71
C LEU A 25 4.11 -5.41 15.80
N THR A 26 3.88 -6.71 15.62
CA THR A 26 2.82 -7.22 14.74
C THR A 26 1.51 -7.38 15.51
N LYS A 27 0.51 -6.58 15.16
CA LYS A 27 -0.85 -6.71 15.68
C LYS A 27 -1.68 -7.62 14.76
N ARG A 28 -2.28 -8.66 15.33
CA ARG A 28 -3.19 -9.58 14.63
C ARG A 28 -4.61 -9.38 15.13
N PRO A 29 -5.60 -9.13 14.24
CA PRO A 29 -7.01 -9.05 14.62
C PRO A 29 -7.70 -10.43 14.62
N TYR A 30 -6.93 -11.51 14.73
CA TYR A 30 -7.38 -12.90 14.78
C TYR A 30 -6.50 -13.69 15.74
N ALA A 31 -6.99 -14.84 16.20
CA ALA A 31 -6.31 -15.71 17.14
C ALA A 31 -5.48 -16.80 16.44
N ALA A 32 -4.55 -17.41 17.18
CA ALA A 32 -3.78 -18.57 16.69
C ALA A 32 -4.70 -19.74 16.30
N LYS A 33 -5.80 -19.91 17.03
CA LYS A 33 -6.83 -20.92 16.74
C LYS A 33 -7.44 -20.75 15.35
N ASP A 34 -7.68 -19.51 14.92
CA ASP A 34 -8.24 -19.22 13.60
C ASP A 34 -7.27 -19.61 12.49
N VAL A 35 -5.97 -19.41 12.72
CA VAL A 35 -4.91 -19.81 11.78
C VAL A 35 -4.81 -21.32 11.66
N VAL A 36 -4.76 -22.02 12.79
CA VAL A 36 -4.65 -23.49 12.81
C VAL A 36 -5.89 -24.14 12.18
N ALA A 37 -7.08 -23.57 12.38
CA ALA A 37 -8.31 -24.04 11.75
C ALA A 37 -8.31 -23.93 10.20
N LEU A 38 -7.46 -23.07 9.63
CA LEU A 38 -7.29 -22.92 8.19
C LEU A 38 -6.19 -23.82 7.61
N ARG A 39 -5.42 -24.52 8.46
CA ARG A 39 -4.37 -25.42 8.00
C ARG A 39 -4.91 -26.81 7.69
N GLY A 40 -4.30 -27.45 6.69
CA GLY A 40 -4.45 -28.88 6.46
C GLY A 40 -3.52 -29.70 7.35
N THR A 41 -3.68 -31.01 7.33
CA THR A 41 -2.86 -31.94 8.12
C THR A 41 -1.47 -32.21 7.52
N LEU A 42 -1.26 -31.91 6.23
CA LEU A 42 0.04 -32.02 5.58
C LEU A 42 0.87 -30.75 5.80
N ARG A 43 1.80 -30.81 6.74
CA ARG A 43 2.74 -29.71 7.00
C ARG A 43 3.67 -29.51 5.79
N GLN A 44 3.78 -28.25 5.36
CA GLN A 44 4.67 -27.83 4.29
C GLN A 44 5.79 -26.96 4.85
N SER A 45 6.96 -27.01 4.21
CA SER A 45 8.09 -26.14 4.52
C SER A 45 8.50 -25.38 3.27
N TYR A 46 8.72 -24.06 3.39
CA TYR A 46 9.00 -23.20 2.26
C TYR A 46 10.41 -22.60 2.39
N GLY A 47 11.21 -22.69 1.33
CA GLY A 47 12.56 -22.08 1.28
C GLY A 47 12.52 -20.55 1.46
N SER A 48 11.42 -19.92 1.06
CA SER A 48 11.14 -18.49 1.31
C SER A 48 11.16 -18.12 2.79
N ASN A 49 10.80 -19.03 3.70
CA ASN A 49 10.82 -18.74 5.14
C ASN A 49 12.24 -18.52 5.66
N GLU A 50 13.20 -19.32 5.21
CA GLU A 50 14.61 -19.14 5.57
C GLU A 50 15.16 -17.84 4.99
N MET A 51 14.72 -17.47 3.79
CA MET A 51 15.05 -16.19 3.17
C MET A 51 14.41 -15.00 3.90
N ALA A 52 13.17 -15.16 4.41
CA ALA A 52 12.48 -14.14 5.20
C ALA A 52 13.16 -13.90 6.55
N LYS A 53 13.56 -14.96 7.25
CA LYS A 53 14.39 -14.88 8.47
C LYS A 53 15.74 -14.21 8.20
N LYS A 54 16.36 -14.52 7.06
CA LYS A 54 17.59 -13.84 6.61
C LYS A 54 17.35 -12.35 6.35
N LEU A 55 16.29 -12.00 5.63
CA LEU A 55 15.92 -10.60 5.37
C LEU A 55 15.71 -9.82 6.67
N TRP A 56 14.93 -10.37 7.60
CA TRP A 56 14.69 -9.73 8.90
C TRP A 56 16.00 -9.45 9.65
N ARG A 57 16.91 -10.44 9.72
CA ARG A 57 18.24 -10.25 10.33
C ARG A 57 19.05 -9.19 9.61
N THR A 58 19.10 -9.21 8.28
CA THR A 58 19.78 -8.19 7.47
C THR A 58 19.26 -6.78 7.79
N LEU A 59 17.94 -6.58 7.80
CA LEU A 59 17.32 -5.29 8.11
C LEU A 59 17.61 -4.84 9.55
N LYS A 60 17.56 -5.75 10.53
CA LYS A 60 17.89 -5.45 11.94
C LYS A 60 19.36 -5.07 12.12
N THR A 61 20.27 -5.75 11.43
CA THR A 61 21.71 -5.39 11.44
C THR A 61 21.93 -3.99 10.89
N HIS A 62 21.30 -3.67 9.75
CA HIS A 62 21.38 -2.32 9.17
C HIS A 62 20.82 -1.25 10.11
N GLN A 63 19.66 -1.51 10.72
CA GLN A 63 19.05 -0.62 11.70
C GLN A 63 19.98 -0.37 12.90
N ALA A 64 20.56 -1.44 13.48
CA ALA A 64 21.47 -1.32 14.62
C ALA A 64 22.74 -0.53 14.28
N ASN A 65 23.22 -0.64 13.03
CA ASN A 65 24.41 0.04 12.56
C ASN A 65 24.15 1.45 11.98
N GLY A 66 22.90 1.92 11.93
CA GLY A 66 22.55 3.19 11.29
C GLY A 66 22.84 3.20 9.77
N THR A 67 22.77 2.06 9.11
CA THR A 67 23.02 1.90 7.67
C THR A 67 21.77 1.37 6.95
N ALA A 68 21.87 1.13 5.63
CA ALA A 68 20.79 0.57 4.84
C ALA A 68 21.31 -0.48 3.85
N SER A 69 20.51 -1.52 3.62
CA SER A 69 20.65 -2.37 2.45
C SER A 69 20.16 -1.58 1.23
N ARG A 70 20.94 -1.60 0.15
CA ARG A 70 20.60 -0.94 -1.11
C ARG A 70 20.60 -1.98 -2.22
N THR A 71 19.59 -1.93 -3.07
CA THR A 71 19.47 -2.81 -4.24
C THR A 71 18.69 -2.10 -5.34
N PHE A 72 18.48 -2.78 -6.46
CA PHE A 72 17.66 -2.31 -7.56
C PHE A 72 16.90 -3.48 -8.19
N GLY A 73 16.00 -3.19 -9.12
CA GLY A 73 15.17 -4.20 -9.77
C GLY A 73 15.96 -5.16 -10.66
N ALA A 74 15.96 -6.45 -10.32
CA ALA A 74 16.65 -7.48 -11.09
C ALA A 74 15.76 -8.01 -12.23
N LEU A 75 16.26 -7.92 -13.47
CA LEU A 75 15.56 -8.37 -14.67
C LEU A 75 15.67 -9.88 -14.86
N ASP A 76 16.84 -10.47 -14.66
CA ASP A 76 17.11 -11.85 -15.09
C ASP A 76 18.15 -12.59 -14.21
N PRO A 77 18.32 -13.92 -14.41
CA PRO A 77 19.32 -14.72 -13.72
C PRO A 77 20.78 -14.29 -13.89
N VAL A 78 21.16 -13.73 -15.04
CA VAL A 78 22.54 -13.25 -15.24
C VAL A 78 22.78 -12.07 -14.32
N GLN A 79 21.85 -11.12 -14.29
CA GLN A 79 21.93 -9.93 -13.45
C GLN A 79 21.93 -10.30 -11.96
N VAL A 80 21.03 -11.19 -11.50
CA VAL A 80 20.95 -11.56 -10.08
C VAL A 80 22.26 -12.19 -9.57
N THR A 81 22.98 -12.93 -10.42
CA THR A 81 24.25 -13.55 -10.04
C THR A 81 25.40 -12.55 -9.92
N MET A 82 25.34 -11.45 -10.66
CA MET A 82 26.28 -10.33 -10.55
C MET A 82 25.93 -9.45 -9.34
N MET A 83 24.64 -9.17 -9.13
CA MET A 83 24.16 -8.43 -7.96
C MET A 83 24.57 -9.11 -6.64
N ALA A 84 24.47 -10.44 -6.56
CA ALA A 84 24.80 -11.20 -5.35
C ALA A 84 26.26 -11.04 -4.86
N LYS A 85 27.16 -10.57 -5.73
CA LYS A 85 28.56 -10.27 -5.37
C LYS A 85 28.73 -8.98 -4.57
N HIS A 86 27.75 -8.08 -4.64
CA HIS A 86 27.89 -6.69 -4.15
C HIS A 86 26.70 -6.23 -3.30
N LEU A 87 25.52 -6.79 -3.51
CA LEU A 87 24.26 -6.41 -2.87
C LEU A 87 23.79 -7.54 -1.97
N ASP A 88 23.20 -7.22 -0.84
CA ASP A 88 22.74 -8.19 0.15
C ASP A 88 21.24 -8.52 0.05
N THR A 89 20.51 -7.82 -0.83
CA THR A 89 19.10 -8.06 -1.15
C THR A 89 18.84 -7.92 -2.65
N ILE A 90 17.73 -8.48 -3.12
CA ILE A 90 17.25 -8.38 -4.51
C ILE A 90 15.85 -7.80 -4.51
N TYR A 91 15.57 -6.86 -5.41
CA TYR A 91 14.23 -6.35 -5.64
C TYR A 91 13.64 -6.90 -6.95
N VAL A 92 12.37 -7.27 -6.91
CA VAL A 92 11.57 -7.61 -8.10
C VAL A 92 10.48 -6.56 -8.25
N SER A 93 10.55 -5.79 -9.34
CA SER A 93 9.67 -4.66 -9.62
C SER A 93 8.46 -5.06 -10.47
N GLY A 94 7.25 -4.63 -10.07
CA GLY A 94 6.05 -4.75 -10.90
C GLY A 94 6.15 -3.97 -12.20
N TRP A 95 6.70 -2.74 -12.13
CA TRP A 95 6.99 -1.90 -13.30
C TRP A 95 7.87 -2.63 -14.34
N GLN A 96 8.99 -3.24 -13.90
CA GLN A 96 9.85 -4.00 -14.81
C GLN A 96 9.11 -5.21 -15.39
N CYS A 97 8.35 -5.92 -14.56
CA CYS A 97 7.61 -7.10 -15.00
C CYS A 97 6.55 -6.74 -16.06
N SER A 98 5.83 -5.62 -15.89
CA SER A 98 4.85 -5.14 -16.87
C SER A 98 5.46 -4.99 -18.27
N SER A 99 6.68 -4.48 -18.36
CA SER A 99 7.32 -4.22 -19.65
C SER A 99 8.12 -5.41 -20.20
N THR A 100 8.40 -6.45 -19.41
CA THR A 100 9.41 -7.47 -19.81
C THR A 100 9.05 -8.92 -19.49
N HIS A 101 8.10 -9.20 -18.59
CA HIS A 101 7.89 -10.54 -18.02
C HIS A 101 6.44 -10.86 -17.66
N THR A 102 5.46 -10.24 -18.32
CA THR A 102 4.05 -10.61 -18.14
C THR A 102 3.84 -12.08 -18.49
N SER A 103 3.01 -12.79 -17.73
CA SER A 103 2.78 -14.23 -17.96
C SER A 103 2.07 -14.54 -19.28
N THR A 104 1.47 -13.53 -19.92
CA THR A 104 0.84 -13.59 -21.24
C THR A 104 1.75 -13.14 -22.38
N ASN A 105 2.95 -12.62 -22.08
CA ASN A 105 3.86 -11.97 -23.03
C ASN A 105 3.29 -10.72 -23.71
N GLU A 106 2.22 -10.13 -23.17
CA GLU A 106 1.73 -8.81 -23.60
C GLU A 106 2.38 -7.75 -22.69
N PRO A 107 3.32 -6.93 -23.19
CA PRO A 107 3.95 -5.90 -22.38
C PRO A 107 3.06 -4.67 -22.24
N GLY A 108 3.27 -3.90 -21.18
CA GLY A 108 2.52 -2.68 -20.96
C GLY A 108 3.19 -1.67 -20.05
N PRO A 109 2.56 -0.49 -19.88
CA PRO A 109 2.88 0.43 -18.80
C PRO A 109 2.58 -0.18 -17.42
N ASP A 110 3.07 0.46 -16.36
CA ASP A 110 2.90 -0.04 -15.00
C ASP A 110 1.49 0.25 -14.43
N LEU A 111 0.54 -0.60 -14.83
CA LEU A 111 -0.88 -0.51 -14.48
C LEU A 111 -1.38 -1.69 -13.64
N ALA A 112 -0.53 -2.70 -13.39
CA ALA A 112 -0.91 -3.94 -12.72
C ALA A 112 -2.16 -4.62 -13.34
N ASP A 113 -2.26 -4.57 -14.67
CA ASP A 113 -3.29 -5.18 -15.49
C ASP A 113 -2.87 -6.53 -16.09
N TYR A 114 -1.59 -6.90 -15.93
CA TYR A 114 -1.08 -8.23 -16.20
C TYR A 114 -1.65 -9.26 -15.20
N PRO A 115 -1.67 -10.58 -15.52
CA PRO A 115 -2.14 -11.58 -14.57
C PRO A 115 -1.29 -11.60 -13.30
N TYR A 116 -1.94 -11.73 -12.14
CA TYR A 116 -1.33 -11.54 -10.81
C TYR A 116 -0.19 -12.52 -10.49
N ASP A 117 -0.01 -13.58 -11.28
CA ASP A 117 1.08 -14.53 -11.14
C ASP A 117 2.39 -14.05 -11.77
N THR A 118 2.36 -12.96 -12.55
CA THR A 118 3.51 -12.35 -13.24
C THR A 118 4.69 -12.10 -12.29
N VAL A 119 4.48 -11.34 -11.21
CA VAL A 119 5.57 -11.01 -10.28
C VAL A 119 6.00 -12.23 -9.44
N PRO A 120 5.09 -13.07 -8.91
CA PRO A 120 5.48 -14.34 -8.28
C PRO A 120 6.32 -15.25 -9.19
N ASN A 121 5.98 -15.36 -10.48
CA ASN A 121 6.74 -16.15 -11.44
C ASN A 121 8.14 -15.57 -11.67
N LYS A 122 8.28 -14.23 -11.67
CA LYS A 122 9.59 -13.58 -11.70
C LYS A 122 10.40 -13.89 -10.43
N VAL A 123 9.78 -13.89 -9.25
CA VAL A 123 10.46 -14.29 -8.01
C VAL A 123 11.01 -15.70 -8.12
N GLU A 124 10.21 -16.66 -8.58
CA GLU A 124 10.67 -18.05 -8.78
C GLU A 124 11.83 -18.14 -9.76
N HIS A 125 11.72 -17.44 -10.89
CA HIS A 125 12.76 -17.40 -11.91
C HIS A 125 14.11 -17.00 -11.31
N LEU A 126 14.15 -15.94 -10.51
CA LEU A 126 15.39 -15.49 -9.87
C LEU A 126 15.81 -16.40 -8.70
N PHE A 127 14.85 -16.88 -7.91
CA PHE A 127 15.12 -17.72 -6.74
C PHE A 127 15.73 -19.07 -7.14
N PHE A 128 15.21 -19.72 -8.18
CA PHE A 128 15.78 -20.97 -8.69
C PHE A 128 17.18 -20.77 -9.28
N ALA A 129 17.45 -19.63 -9.91
CA ALA A 129 18.79 -19.28 -10.36
C ALA A 129 19.77 -19.12 -9.18
N GLN A 130 19.36 -18.42 -8.10
CA GLN A 130 20.16 -18.30 -6.89
C GLN A 130 20.49 -19.68 -6.29
N GLN A 131 19.49 -20.55 -6.16
CA GLN A 131 19.67 -21.92 -5.65
C GLN A 131 20.60 -22.75 -6.53
N TYR A 132 20.46 -22.65 -7.86
CA TYR A 132 21.34 -23.36 -8.78
C TYR A 132 22.80 -22.90 -8.64
N HIS A 133 23.03 -21.59 -8.59
CA HIS A 133 24.37 -21.03 -8.44
C HIS A 133 25.00 -21.34 -7.07
N ASP A 134 24.20 -21.41 -6.01
CA ASP A 134 24.65 -21.90 -4.69
C ASP A 134 25.12 -23.36 -4.77
N ARG A 135 24.32 -24.27 -5.36
CA ARG A 135 24.70 -25.68 -5.55
C ARG A 135 25.97 -25.82 -6.40
N LYS A 136 26.05 -25.08 -7.50
CA LYS A 136 27.23 -25.05 -8.39
C LYS A 136 28.48 -24.60 -7.64
N GLN A 137 28.39 -23.51 -6.87
CA GLN A 137 29.52 -23.03 -6.07
C GLN A 137 29.91 -24.04 -5.00
N LYS A 138 28.93 -24.65 -4.33
CA LYS A 138 29.18 -25.65 -3.29
C LYS A 138 29.94 -26.86 -3.85
N GLU A 139 29.49 -27.41 -4.98
CA GLU A 139 30.16 -28.52 -5.66
C GLU A 139 31.61 -28.15 -6.02
N ALA A 140 31.80 -27.04 -6.76
CA ALA A 140 33.13 -26.61 -7.17
C ALA A 140 34.08 -26.37 -5.99
N ARG A 141 33.59 -25.76 -4.91
CA ARG A 141 34.40 -25.53 -3.69
C ARG A 141 34.70 -26.82 -2.93
N MET A 142 33.79 -27.79 -2.90
CA MET A 142 34.04 -29.06 -2.22
C MET A 142 35.03 -29.95 -2.98
N SER A 143 35.19 -29.73 -4.28
CA SER A 143 36.22 -30.35 -5.12
C SER A 143 37.61 -29.70 -5.01
N MET A 144 37.73 -28.53 -4.37
CA MET A 144 38.99 -27.82 -4.13
C MET A 144 39.68 -28.27 -2.84
N SER A 145 41.01 -28.13 -2.80
CA SER A 145 41.80 -28.20 -1.56
C SER A 145 41.40 -27.08 -0.58
N ARG A 146 41.79 -27.21 0.70
CA ARG A 146 41.49 -26.18 1.71
C ARG A 146 42.19 -24.86 1.36
N GLU A 147 43.40 -24.94 0.83
CA GLU A 147 44.26 -23.81 0.45
C GLU A 147 43.72 -23.07 -0.78
N GLU A 148 43.17 -23.80 -1.75
CA GLU A 148 42.46 -23.19 -2.89
C GLU A 148 41.17 -22.53 -2.43
N ARG A 149 40.33 -23.21 -1.63
CA ARG A 149 39.08 -22.65 -1.10
C ARG A 149 39.29 -21.35 -0.32
N ALA A 150 40.39 -21.22 0.41
CA ALA A 150 40.72 -20.01 1.17
C ALA A 150 41.05 -18.82 0.25
N ARG A 151 41.57 -19.07 -0.96
CA ARG A 151 41.91 -18.05 -1.96
C ARG A 151 40.79 -17.77 -2.95
N THR A 152 39.87 -18.72 -3.14
CA THR A 152 38.69 -18.52 -3.99
C THR A 152 37.59 -17.78 -3.22
N PRO A 153 37.11 -16.62 -3.69
CA PRO A 153 36.01 -15.89 -3.04
C PRO A 153 34.76 -16.75 -2.88
N TYR A 154 34.06 -16.60 -1.75
CA TYR A 154 32.75 -17.19 -1.52
C TYR A 154 31.66 -16.15 -1.83
N ILE A 155 30.77 -16.46 -2.77
CA ILE A 155 29.62 -15.61 -3.08
C ILE A 155 28.40 -16.20 -2.40
N ASP A 156 27.71 -15.38 -1.62
CA ASP A 156 26.42 -15.74 -1.05
C ASP A 156 25.32 -15.50 -2.09
N TYR A 157 25.01 -16.49 -2.92
CA TYR A 157 24.00 -16.33 -3.98
C TYR A 157 22.56 -16.21 -3.46
N LEU A 158 22.30 -16.71 -2.25
CA LEU A 158 20.97 -16.74 -1.65
C LEU A 158 20.62 -15.38 -1.05
N LYS A 159 20.48 -14.34 -1.87
CA LYS A 159 20.08 -12.99 -1.44
C LYS A 159 18.56 -12.91 -1.28
N PRO A 160 18.02 -12.45 -0.13
CA PRO A 160 16.58 -12.35 0.08
C PRO A 160 15.91 -11.46 -0.97
N ILE A 161 14.81 -11.96 -1.55
CA ILE A 161 14.05 -11.26 -2.59
C ILE A 161 12.88 -10.52 -1.93
N ILE A 162 12.76 -9.23 -2.22
CA ILE A 162 11.60 -8.38 -1.89
C ILE A 162 10.85 -8.14 -3.20
N ALA A 163 9.56 -8.47 -3.22
CA ALA A 163 8.75 -8.43 -4.43
C ALA A 163 7.58 -7.43 -4.34
N ASP A 164 7.21 -6.91 -5.50
CA ASP A 164 6.08 -6.02 -5.70
C ASP A 164 4.75 -6.80 -5.73
N GLY A 165 3.90 -6.55 -4.74
CA GLY A 165 2.54 -7.10 -4.68
C GLY A 165 1.48 -6.16 -5.25
N ASP A 166 1.90 -5.05 -5.86
CA ASP A 166 1.05 -3.95 -6.33
C ASP A 166 0.01 -3.59 -5.25
N THR A 167 -1.27 -3.60 -5.60
CA THR A 167 -2.39 -3.31 -4.69
C THR A 167 -2.97 -4.57 -4.04
N GLY A 168 -2.42 -5.75 -4.33
CA GLY A 168 -3.00 -7.05 -3.93
C GLY A 168 -3.92 -7.70 -4.97
N PHE A 169 -4.00 -7.14 -6.19
CA PHE A 169 -4.74 -7.67 -7.38
C PHE A 169 -6.25 -7.92 -7.17
N GLY A 170 -6.89 -7.15 -6.29
CA GLY A 170 -8.33 -7.22 -6.05
C GLY A 170 -8.68 -7.16 -4.56
N GLY A 171 -9.73 -7.90 -4.17
CA GLY A 171 -10.16 -8.00 -2.79
C GLY A 171 -9.23 -8.85 -1.91
N THR A 172 -9.55 -8.96 -0.63
CA THR A 172 -8.73 -9.68 0.36
C THR A 172 -8.44 -11.14 0.01
N THR A 173 -9.37 -11.84 -0.65
CA THR A 173 -9.17 -13.23 -1.09
C THR A 173 -8.17 -13.35 -2.24
N ALA A 174 -8.11 -12.35 -3.14
CA ALA A 174 -7.09 -12.26 -4.16
C ALA A 174 -5.72 -11.98 -3.52
N THR A 175 -5.66 -11.06 -2.56
CA THR A 175 -4.45 -10.78 -1.77
C THR A 175 -3.92 -12.05 -1.07
N VAL A 176 -4.80 -12.86 -0.47
CA VAL A 176 -4.43 -14.14 0.13
C VAL A 176 -3.78 -15.07 -0.91
N LYS A 177 -4.40 -15.25 -2.07
CA LYS A 177 -3.85 -16.12 -3.13
C LYS A 177 -2.52 -15.59 -3.69
N LEU A 178 -2.39 -14.28 -3.85
CA LEU A 178 -1.15 -13.64 -4.29
C LEU A 178 -0.02 -13.86 -3.27
N CYS A 179 -0.28 -13.62 -2.00
CA CYS A 179 0.69 -13.85 -0.92
C CYS A 179 1.09 -15.32 -0.81
N LYS A 180 0.16 -16.26 -1.04
CA LYS A 180 0.47 -17.69 -1.13
C LYS A 180 1.49 -17.97 -2.24
N LEU A 181 1.24 -17.45 -3.44
CA LEU A 181 2.18 -17.60 -4.56
C LEU A 181 3.55 -17.02 -4.21
N PHE A 182 3.63 -15.82 -3.65
CA PHE A 182 4.91 -15.24 -3.26
C PHE A 182 5.71 -16.14 -2.31
N VAL A 183 5.06 -16.72 -1.30
CA VAL A 183 5.70 -17.67 -0.38
C VAL A 183 6.17 -18.92 -1.12
N GLU A 184 5.33 -19.51 -1.97
CA GLU A 184 5.68 -20.73 -2.73
C GLU A 184 6.84 -20.49 -3.70
N ARG A 185 6.93 -19.29 -4.27
CA ARG A 185 7.91 -18.92 -5.31
C ARG A 185 9.23 -18.38 -4.75
N GLY A 186 9.37 -18.21 -3.44
CA GLY A 186 10.66 -17.86 -2.82
C GLY A 186 10.80 -16.43 -2.27
N ALA A 187 9.72 -15.65 -2.22
CA ALA A 187 9.79 -14.26 -1.73
C ALA A 187 10.10 -14.21 -0.22
N ALA A 188 11.13 -13.43 0.14
CA ALA A 188 11.47 -13.16 1.53
C ALA A 188 10.62 -12.02 2.12
N GLY A 189 10.25 -11.07 1.26
CA GLY A 189 9.34 -9.99 1.58
C GLY A 189 8.47 -9.58 0.40
N VAL A 190 7.34 -8.95 0.71
CA VAL A 190 6.38 -8.43 -0.26
C VAL A 190 5.98 -7.03 0.17
N HIS A 191 5.87 -6.10 -0.76
CA HIS A 191 5.25 -4.80 -0.50
C HIS A 191 3.88 -4.71 -1.19
N ILE A 192 2.91 -4.06 -0.53
CA ILE A 192 1.55 -3.82 -1.05
C ILE A 192 1.24 -2.35 -0.83
N GLU A 193 0.57 -1.72 -1.80
CA GLU A 193 0.22 -0.29 -1.77
C GLU A 193 -1.28 -0.01 -1.60
N ASP A 194 -1.59 1.22 -1.17
CA ASP A 194 -2.94 1.72 -0.86
C ASP A 194 -3.65 2.36 -2.07
N GLN A 195 -3.15 2.17 -3.29
CA GLN A 195 -3.91 2.48 -4.50
C GLN A 195 -5.08 1.50 -4.71
N SER A 196 -6.07 1.94 -5.46
CA SER A 196 -7.16 1.14 -5.99
C SER A 196 -6.67 0.16 -7.06
N SER A 197 -7.03 -1.12 -6.95
CA SER A 197 -6.71 -2.14 -7.97
C SER A 197 -7.36 -1.88 -9.33
N VAL A 198 -8.44 -1.09 -9.38
CA VAL A 198 -9.16 -0.76 -10.63
C VAL A 198 -8.43 0.34 -11.42
N THR A 199 -7.57 1.11 -10.76
CA THR A 199 -7.01 2.35 -11.29
C THR A 199 -5.53 2.51 -10.92
N LYS A 200 -4.82 1.39 -10.68
CA LYS A 200 -3.43 1.41 -10.26
C LYS A 200 -2.57 2.12 -11.31
N LYS A 201 -1.65 2.97 -10.85
CA LYS A 201 -0.66 3.63 -11.69
C LYS A 201 0.72 3.58 -11.02
N CYS A 202 1.76 3.84 -11.82
CA CYS A 202 3.09 4.10 -11.30
C CYS A 202 3.05 5.29 -10.31
N GLY A 203 3.85 5.24 -9.24
CA GLY A 203 3.82 6.22 -8.15
C GLY A 203 4.17 7.66 -8.56
N HIS A 204 4.80 7.84 -9.73
CA HIS A 204 5.17 9.14 -10.31
C HIS A 204 4.14 9.66 -11.35
N MET A 205 3.05 8.93 -11.60
CA MET A 205 1.99 9.35 -12.51
C MET A 205 0.90 10.13 -11.76
N ALA A 206 0.28 11.08 -12.45
CA ALA A 206 -0.89 11.78 -11.94
C ALA A 206 -2.15 10.89 -11.94
N GLY A 207 -3.18 11.32 -11.21
CA GLY A 207 -4.48 10.63 -11.17
C GLY A 207 -4.46 9.32 -10.38
N LYS A 208 -3.60 9.22 -9.36
CA LYS A 208 -3.60 8.11 -8.41
C LYS A 208 -4.86 8.18 -7.55
N VAL A 209 -5.51 7.02 -7.40
CA VAL A 209 -6.73 6.86 -6.61
C VAL A 209 -6.41 5.94 -5.44
N LEU A 210 -6.52 6.47 -4.22
CA LEU A 210 -6.35 5.70 -3.00
C LEU A 210 -7.59 4.88 -2.67
N VAL A 211 -7.42 3.82 -1.91
CA VAL A 211 -8.50 3.17 -1.16
C VAL A 211 -8.59 3.75 0.24
N SER A 212 -9.66 3.43 0.97
CA SER A 212 -9.76 3.83 2.39
C SER A 212 -8.64 3.20 3.23
N VAL A 213 -8.23 3.88 4.30
CA VAL A 213 -7.24 3.33 5.25
C VAL A 213 -7.66 1.95 5.75
N GLY A 214 -8.95 1.76 6.06
CA GLY A 214 -9.51 0.47 6.48
C GLY A 214 -9.32 -0.64 5.43
N GLU A 215 -9.51 -0.34 4.16
CA GLU A 215 -9.32 -1.31 3.08
C GLU A 215 -7.86 -1.74 2.96
N HIS A 216 -6.91 -0.78 2.97
CA HIS A 216 -5.50 -1.14 2.90
C HIS A 216 -5.04 -1.95 4.12
N ILE A 217 -5.52 -1.61 5.33
CA ILE A 217 -5.30 -2.43 6.54
C ILE A 217 -5.82 -3.85 6.33
N ASN A 218 -7.01 -4.03 5.75
CA ASN A 218 -7.56 -5.36 5.49
C ASN A 218 -6.68 -6.17 4.53
N ARG A 219 -6.07 -5.55 3.52
CA ARG A 219 -5.08 -6.21 2.63
C ARG A 219 -3.86 -6.66 3.43
N LEU A 220 -3.31 -5.81 4.30
CA LEU A 220 -2.16 -6.15 5.13
C LEU A 220 -2.47 -7.28 6.13
N VAL A 221 -3.66 -7.27 6.72
CA VAL A 221 -4.16 -8.32 7.61
C VAL A 221 -4.33 -9.64 6.85
N ALA A 222 -4.90 -9.61 5.65
CA ALA A 222 -5.07 -10.77 4.78
C ALA A 222 -3.72 -11.38 4.36
N ALA A 223 -2.74 -10.54 4.00
CA ALA A 223 -1.38 -10.97 3.70
C ALA A 223 -0.71 -11.63 4.92
N ARG A 224 -0.78 -11.01 6.10
CA ARG A 224 -0.23 -11.59 7.35
C ARG A 224 -0.93 -12.90 7.70
N LEU A 225 -2.26 -12.98 7.54
CA LEU A 225 -3.01 -14.21 7.80
C LEU A 225 -2.50 -15.35 6.93
N GLN A 226 -2.30 -15.10 5.63
CA GLN A 226 -1.79 -16.12 4.73
C GLN A 226 -0.36 -16.57 5.11
N PHE A 227 0.51 -15.63 5.50
CA PHE A 227 1.86 -15.97 5.97
C PHE A 227 1.81 -16.80 7.26
N ASP A 228 0.91 -16.48 8.19
CA ASP A 228 0.73 -17.25 9.41
C ASP A 228 0.17 -18.65 9.11
N VAL A 229 -0.81 -18.79 8.21
CA VAL A 229 -1.34 -20.09 7.76
C VAL A 229 -0.21 -20.94 7.16
N MET A 230 0.68 -20.35 6.37
CA MET A 230 1.82 -21.04 5.77
C MET A 230 3.02 -21.21 6.73
N GLY A 231 2.96 -20.65 7.93
CA GLY A 231 4.04 -20.72 8.92
C GLY A 231 5.31 -19.98 8.51
N THR A 232 5.18 -18.84 7.80
CA THR A 232 6.32 -18.08 7.30
C THR A 232 6.47 -16.71 7.96
N GLU A 233 7.72 -16.29 8.13
CA GLU A 233 8.09 -14.99 8.70
C GLU A 233 8.22 -13.89 7.63
N THR A 234 7.56 -14.06 6.48
CA THR A 234 7.62 -13.16 5.32
C THR A 234 7.47 -11.70 5.77
N VAL A 235 8.40 -10.86 5.33
CA VAL A 235 8.40 -9.42 5.63
C VAL A 235 7.33 -8.75 4.78
N LEU A 236 6.39 -8.08 5.44
CA LEU A 236 5.33 -7.33 4.75
C LEU A 236 5.64 -5.84 4.86
N VAL A 237 5.70 -5.16 3.74
CA VAL A 237 5.95 -3.72 3.65
C VAL A 237 4.66 -3.05 3.18
N ALA A 238 4.18 -2.07 3.94
CA ALA A 238 3.06 -1.23 3.53
C ALA A 238 3.61 0.00 2.81
N ARG A 239 3.21 0.17 1.54
CA ARG A 239 3.51 1.38 0.77
C ARG A 239 2.27 2.28 0.77
N THR A 240 2.48 3.58 0.88
CA THR A 240 1.43 4.59 0.68
C THR A 240 1.76 5.46 -0.51
N ASP A 241 0.78 5.69 -1.37
CA ASP A 241 0.84 6.61 -2.50
C ASP A 241 0.10 7.93 -2.20
N ALA A 242 -0.24 8.19 -0.94
CA ALA A 242 -0.94 9.39 -0.52
C ALA A 242 -0.22 10.69 -0.92
N VAL A 243 1.12 10.67 -0.99
CA VAL A 243 1.91 11.76 -1.59
C VAL A 243 1.67 11.76 -3.11
N GLY A 244 1.09 12.84 -3.63
CA GLY A 244 0.76 13.01 -5.05
C GLY A 244 -0.52 12.28 -5.49
N ALA A 245 -1.29 11.67 -4.57
CA ALA A 245 -2.64 11.21 -4.89
C ALA A 245 -3.62 12.39 -4.90
N THR A 246 -4.50 12.41 -5.89
CA THR A 246 -5.51 13.46 -6.07
C THR A 246 -6.94 12.95 -5.85
N LEU A 247 -7.10 11.64 -5.66
CA LEU A 247 -8.38 10.96 -5.57
C LEU A 247 -8.39 9.87 -4.49
N ILE A 248 -9.56 9.61 -3.90
CA ILE A 248 -9.82 8.46 -3.04
C ILE A 248 -11.16 7.81 -3.44
N GLN A 249 -11.23 6.48 -3.41
CA GLN A 249 -12.43 5.75 -3.88
C GLN A 249 -13.69 6.06 -3.08
N THR A 250 -13.54 6.26 -1.78
CA THR A 250 -14.66 6.36 -0.85
C THR A 250 -14.26 7.21 0.35
N ASN A 251 -15.26 7.86 0.96
CA ASN A 251 -15.14 8.62 2.20
C ASN A 251 -15.64 7.83 3.42
N VAL A 252 -15.73 6.49 3.36
CA VAL A 252 -16.32 5.69 4.46
C VAL A 252 -15.48 5.73 5.74
N ASP A 253 -14.18 6.02 5.64
CA ASP A 253 -13.25 5.96 6.76
C ASP A 253 -12.98 7.35 7.34
N THR A 254 -13.30 7.50 8.63
CA THR A 254 -13.14 8.76 9.37
C THR A 254 -11.71 9.29 9.39
N ARG A 255 -10.70 8.42 9.22
CA ARG A 255 -9.29 8.81 9.16
C ARG A 255 -8.96 9.61 7.90
N ASP A 256 -9.69 9.36 6.82
CA ASP A 256 -9.50 9.97 5.51
C ASP A 256 -10.23 11.31 5.38
N HIS A 257 -11.29 11.54 6.17
CA HIS A 257 -12.17 12.72 6.03
C HIS A 257 -11.44 14.07 6.05
N GLN A 258 -10.37 14.19 6.84
CA GLN A 258 -9.60 15.43 6.98
C GLN A 258 -8.86 15.84 5.70
N PHE A 259 -8.66 14.89 4.76
CA PHE A 259 -7.92 15.08 3.51
C PHE A 259 -8.85 15.17 2.29
N ILE A 260 -10.15 14.95 2.47
CA ILE A 260 -11.14 14.99 1.39
C ILE A 260 -11.59 16.43 1.16
N PHE A 261 -11.65 16.81 -0.11
CA PHE A 261 -12.07 18.14 -0.54
C PHE A 261 -13.56 18.19 -0.83
N GLY A 262 -14.19 19.27 -0.39
CA GLY A 262 -15.56 19.60 -0.71
C GLY A 262 -15.68 20.97 -1.36
N VAL A 263 -16.79 21.14 -2.07
CA VAL A 263 -17.20 22.42 -2.68
C VAL A 263 -17.58 23.39 -1.58
N THR A 264 -17.06 24.61 -1.64
CA THR A 264 -17.43 25.69 -0.70
C THR A 264 -18.26 26.81 -1.34
N ASN A 265 -18.41 26.80 -2.67
CA ASN A 265 -19.26 27.75 -3.39
C ASN A 265 -20.76 27.35 -3.34
N PRO A 266 -21.61 28.08 -2.60
CA PRO A 266 -23.03 27.72 -2.44
C PRO A 266 -23.84 27.80 -3.75
N ASN A 267 -23.37 28.50 -4.78
CA ASN A 267 -24.05 28.60 -6.08
C ASN A 267 -24.03 27.28 -6.87
N LEU A 268 -23.19 26.33 -6.45
CA LEU A 268 -23.11 24.96 -6.98
C LEU A 268 -23.92 23.95 -6.18
N ARG A 269 -24.68 24.38 -5.16
CA ARG A 269 -25.58 23.49 -4.41
C ARG A 269 -26.52 22.75 -5.39
N GLY A 270 -26.50 21.42 -5.31
CA GLY A 270 -27.30 20.55 -6.19
C GLY A 270 -26.77 20.42 -7.63
N LYS A 271 -25.63 21.02 -7.97
CA LYS A 271 -25.02 20.98 -9.32
C LYS A 271 -23.73 20.15 -9.29
N SER A 272 -23.89 18.83 -9.23
CA SER A 272 -22.74 17.92 -9.18
C SER A 272 -21.96 17.91 -10.51
N LEU A 273 -20.64 17.77 -10.42
CA LEU A 273 -19.76 17.64 -11.59
C LEU A 273 -20.14 16.43 -12.45
N ALA A 274 -20.39 15.29 -11.81
CA ALA A 274 -20.76 14.06 -12.51
C ALA A 274 -22.07 14.22 -13.32
N THR A 275 -23.09 14.87 -12.76
CA THR A 275 -24.36 15.16 -13.47
C THR A 275 -24.11 16.10 -14.64
N LEU A 276 -23.36 17.19 -14.44
CA LEU A 276 -23.03 18.14 -15.51
C LEU A 276 -22.34 17.44 -16.70
N LEU A 277 -21.35 16.58 -16.41
CA LEU A 277 -20.64 15.84 -17.45
C LEU A 277 -21.53 14.81 -18.13
N ALA A 278 -22.41 14.13 -17.40
CA ALA A 278 -23.37 13.19 -17.97
C ALA A 278 -24.35 13.87 -18.94
N GLU A 279 -24.91 15.02 -18.56
CA GLU A 279 -25.80 15.82 -19.41
C GLU A 279 -25.07 16.36 -20.65
N ALA A 280 -23.83 16.82 -20.49
CA ALA A 280 -22.99 17.28 -21.59
C ALA A 280 -22.70 16.16 -22.60
N MET A 281 -22.38 14.95 -22.12
CA MET A 281 -22.20 13.77 -22.98
C MET A 281 -23.48 13.38 -23.70
N ALA A 282 -24.64 13.41 -23.01
CA ALA A 282 -25.94 13.16 -23.62
C ALA A 282 -26.29 14.20 -24.70
N ALA A 283 -25.78 15.43 -24.57
CA ALA A 283 -25.89 16.48 -25.57
C ALA A 283 -24.83 16.40 -26.69
N GLY A 284 -23.99 15.35 -26.71
CA GLY A 284 -23.01 15.09 -27.77
C GLY A 284 -21.63 15.72 -27.58
N LYS A 285 -21.34 16.34 -26.43
CA LYS A 285 -20.01 16.90 -26.14
C LYS A 285 -18.99 15.79 -25.87
N THR A 286 -17.76 15.96 -26.35
CA THR A 286 -16.71 14.94 -26.21
C THR A 286 -15.31 15.55 -26.00
N GLY A 287 -14.36 14.72 -25.55
CA GLY A 287 -12.94 15.07 -25.49
C GLY A 287 -12.65 16.41 -24.79
N ALA A 288 -12.04 17.34 -25.51
CA ALA A 288 -11.64 18.65 -25.00
C ALA A 288 -12.82 19.52 -24.50
N GLU A 289 -14.01 19.34 -25.06
CA GLU A 289 -15.20 20.10 -24.62
C GLU A 289 -15.65 19.67 -23.22
N LEU A 290 -15.56 18.37 -22.92
CA LEU A 290 -15.86 17.84 -21.58
C LEU A 290 -14.77 18.27 -20.59
N GLN A 291 -13.51 18.24 -20.99
CA GLN A 291 -12.40 18.68 -20.14
C GLN A 291 -12.56 20.16 -19.76
N ALA A 292 -12.83 21.03 -20.74
CA ALA A 292 -13.05 22.45 -20.47
C ALA A 292 -14.25 22.72 -19.55
N LEU A 293 -15.30 21.89 -19.62
CA LEU A 293 -16.44 21.96 -18.69
C LEU A 293 -16.05 21.55 -17.27
N GLU A 294 -15.28 20.47 -17.12
CA GLU A 294 -14.75 20.04 -15.84
C GLU A 294 -13.84 21.11 -15.22
N ASP A 295 -12.88 21.64 -15.98
CA ASP A 295 -11.93 22.66 -15.52
C ASP A 295 -12.66 23.93 -15.04
N ASN A 296 -13.64 24.38 -15.83
CA ASN A 296 -14.47 25.53 -15.45
C ASN A 296 -15.25 25.24 -14.15
N TRP A 297 -15.90 24.09 -14.06
CA TRP A 297 -16.65 23.70 -12.85
C TRP A 297 -15.73 23.65 -11.62
N ILE A 298 -14.54 23.05 -11.76
CA ILE A 298 -13.54 22.95 -10.68
C ILE A 298 -13.04 24.33 -10.26
N SER A 299 -12.80 25.25 -11.21
CA SER A 299 -12.39 26.62 -10.91
C SER A 299 -13.45 27.37 -10.08
N MET A 300 -14.74 27.09 -10.31
CA MET A 300 -15.85 27.66 -9.55
C MET A 300 -16.09 26.98 -8.20
N ALA A 301 -15.64 25.73 -8.02
CA ALA A 301 -15.95 24.90 -6.87
C ALA A 301 -15.35 25.39 -5.56
N GLN A 302 -14.22 26.10 -5.64
CA GLN A 302 -13.46 26.58 -4.47
C GLN A 302 -13.19 25.42 -3.49
N LEU A 303 -12.59 24.35 -4.01
CA LEU A 303 -12.37 23.13 -3.23
C LEU A 303 -11.50 23.41 -2.01
N LYS A 304 -11.99 22.97 -0.84
CA LYS A 304 -11.26 23.02 0.43
C LYS A 304 -11.56 21.78 1.26
N THR A 305 -10.67 21.40 2.14
CA THR A 305 -11.01 20.49 3.25
C THR A 305 -12.05 21.13 4.15
N PHE A 306 -12.79 20.31 4.91
CA PHE A 306 -13.77 20.85 5.86
C PHE A 306 -13.09 21.74 6.93
N SER A 307 -11.87 21.38 7.35
CA SER A 307 -11.11 22.15 8.34
C SER A 307 -10.67 23.52 7.84
N GLU A 308 -10.20 23.62 6.58
CA GLU A 308 -9.92 24.91 5.95
C GLU A 308 -11.20 25.77 5.86
N CYS A 309 -12.32 25.16 5.45
CA CYS A 309 -13.61 25.85 5.36
C CYS A 309 -14.06 26.42 6.71
N VAL A 310 -13.97 25.63 7.79
CA VAL A 310 -14.28 26.08 9.15
C VAL A 310 -13.33 27.20 9.61
N THR A 311 -12.03 27.04 9.36
CA THR A 311 -11.00 28.03 9.72
C THR A 311 -11.26 29.37 9.06
N ASP A 312 -11.56 29.38 7.76
CA ASP A 312 -11.87 30.59 7.01
C ASP A 312 -13.17 31.24 7.48
N ALA A 313 -14.19 30.43 7.77
CA ALA A 313 -15.45 30.92 8.31
C ALA A 313 -15.28 31.59 9.68
N ILE A 314 -14.46 31.02 10.58
CA ILE A 314 -14.13 31.65 11.88
C ILE A 314 -13.41 32.99 11.69
N LYS A 315 -12.44 33.05 10.77
CA LYS A 315 -11.69 34.29 10.48
C LYS A 315 -12.60 35.40 9.92
N ALA A 316 -13.60 35.03 9.13
CA ALA A 316 -14.58 35.94 8.52
C ALA A 316 -15.70 36.40 9.49
N MET A 317 -15.79 35.85 10.70
CA MET A 317 -16.84 36.23 11.65
C MET A 317 -16.72 37.69 12.07
N ASN A 318 -17.85 38.37 12.20
CA ASN A 318 -17.93 39.73 12.75
C ASN A 318 -17.88 39.72 14.29
N VAL A 319 -16.77 39.24 14.85
CA VAL A 319 -16.47 39.20 16.30
C VAL A 319 -15.06 39.69 16.56
N GLY A 320 -14.75 40.06 17.80
CA GLY A 320 -13.40 40.53 18.16
C GLY A 320 -12.31 39.48 17.92
N GLU A 321 -11.09 39.92 17.62
CA GLU A 321 -9.94 39.04 17.30
C GLU A 321 -9.61 38.04 18.42
N HIS A 322 -9.81 38.43 19.67
CA HIS A 322 -9.66 37.51 20.81
C HIS A 322 -10.63 36.32 20.72
N GLU A 323 -11.89 36.59 20.35
CA GLU A 323 -12.92 35.56 20.21
C GLU A 323 -12.66 34.66 18.99
N LYS A 324 -12.19 35.24 17.87
CA LYS A 324 -11.75 34.44 16.72
C LYS A 324 -10.62 33.48 17.09
N ARG A 325 -9.59 33.97 17.81
CA ARG A 325 -8.46 33.15 18.26
C ARG A 325 -8.91 32.05 19.21
N ARG A 326 -9.83 32.35 20.15
CA ARG A 326 -10.41 31.36 21.07
C ARG A 326 -11.10 30.23 20.29
N ARG A 327 -11.96 30.55 19.32
CA ARG A 327 -12.68 29.57 18.49
C ARG A 327 -11.76 28.76 17.59
N LEU A 328 -10.74 29.39 16.99
CA LEU A 328 -9.73 28.67 16.20
C LEU A 328 -8.96 27.66 17.04
N ASN A 329 -8.51 28.06 18.23
CA ASN A 329 -7.83 27.14 19.15
C ASN A 329 -8.76 25.99 19.57
N GLU A 330 -10.02 26.28 19.85
CA GLU A 330 -11.03 25.26 20.16
C GLU A 330 -11.25 24.29 18.98
N TRP A 331 -11.36 24.79 17.75
CA TRP A 331 -11.45 23.97 16.53
C TRP A 331 -10.22 23.07 16.36
N ILE A 332 -9.02 23.65 16.35
CA ILE A 332 -7.75 22.93 16.15
C ILE A 332 -7.57 21.84 17.22
N ASN A 333 -7.97 22.13 18.46
CA ASN A 333 -7.95 21.15 19.53
C ASN A 333 -8.88 19.96 19.27
N HIS A 334 -9.94 20.07 18.47
CA HIS A 334 -10.83 18.96 18.13
C HIS A 334 -10.47 18.30 16.79
N SER A 335 -9.91 19.05 15.85
CA SER A 335 -9.68 18.64 14.47
C SER A 335 -8.23 18.30 14.14
N SER A 336 -7.37 18.09 15.15
CA SER A 336 -5.97 17.75 14.92
C SER A 336 -5.86 16.38 14.21
N PRO A 337 -4.84 16.17 13.36
CA PRO A 337 -4.79 14.98 12.50
C PRO A 337 -4.83 13.64 13.24
N ASP A 338 -4.28 13.60 14.45
CA ASP A 338 -4.28 12.44 15.35
C ASP A 338 -5.68 12.05 15.84
N LYS A 339 -6.65 12.98 15.82
CA LYS A 339 -8.00 12.75 16.35
C LYS A 339 -8.95 12.11 15.35
N CYS A 340 -8.62 12.13 14.05
CA CYS A 340 -9.42 11.52 12.99
C CYS A 340 -10.91 11.93 13.09
N LEU A 341 -11.15 13.24 13.25
CA LEU A 341 -12.49 13.79 13.47
C LEU A 341 -13.41 13.46 12.29
N SER A 342 -14.53 12.76 12.56
CA SER A 342 -15.50 12.49 11.52
C SER A 342 -16.16 13.77 11.01
N ASN A 343 -16.60 13.81 9.75
CA ASN A 343 -17.26 14.98 9.16
C ASN A 343 -18.54 15.35 9.94
N GLU A 344 -19.29 14.35 10.41
CA GLU A 344 -20.47 14.54 11.28
C GLU A 344 -20.13 15.29 12.57
N LYS A 345 -19.16 14.79 13.34
CA LYS A 345 -18.70 15.44 14.59
C LYS A 345 -18.02 16.79 14.33
N GLY A 346 -17.37 16.92 13.17
CA GLY A 346 -16.83 18.19 12.68
C GLY A 346 -17.92 19.23 12.51
N ARG A 347 -19.02 18.87 11.87
CA ARG A 347 -20.18 19.76 11.68
C ARG A 347 -20.82 20.16 13.00
N GLU A 348 -21.05 19.20 13.90
CA GLU A 348 -21.55 19.50 15.26
C GLU A 348 -20.63 20.48 16.01
N THR A 349 -19.32 20.32 15.87
CA THR A 349 -18.35 21.22 16.50
C THR A 349 -18.36 22.61 15.85
N ALA A 350 -18.43 22.69 14.53
CA ALA A 350 -18.56 23.96 13.81
C ALA A 350 -19.83 24.72 14.22
N GLU A 351 -20.96 24.02 14.38
CA GLU A 351 -22.22 24.61 14.86
C GLU A 351 -22.10 25.15 16.29
N ARG A 352 -21.45 24.41 17.21
CA ARG A 352 -21.17 24.88 18.58
C ARG A 352 -20.28 26.12 18.58
N LEU A 353 -19.38 26.25 17.62
CA LEU A 353 -18.54 27.45 17.40
C LEU A 353 -19.29 28.60 16.73
N GLY A 354 -20.60 28.46 16.48
CA GLY A 354 -21.46 29.51 15.93
C GLY A 354 -21.51 29.56 14.40
N LEU A 355 -20.95 28.58 13.69
CA LEU A 355 -20.99 28.47 12.24
C LEU A 355 -22.22 27.69 11.77
N LYS A 356 -23.41 28.28 11.95
CA LYS A 356 -24.66 27.66 11.48
C LYS A 356 -24.72 27.70 9.95
N ASN A 357 -25.15 26.60 9.33
CA ASN A 357 -25.37 26.47 7.87
C ASN A 357 -24.10 26.66 7.00
N LEU A 358 -22.91 26.33 7.53
CA LEU A 358 -21.68 26.34 6.72
C LEU A 358 -21.83 25.39 5.51
N PHE A 359 -21.74 25.94 4.30
CA PHE A 359 -21.86 25.15 3.08
C PHE A 359 -20.52 24.47 2.76
N TRP A 360 -20.55 23.15 2.76
CA TRP A 360 -19.45 22.30 2.34
C TRP A 360 -20.01 20.95 1.89
N ASP A 361 -19.61 20.48 0.71
CA ASP A 361 -20.12 19.24 0.12
C ASP A 361 -19.06 18.53 -0.72
N TRP A 362 -18.61 17.37 -0.24
CA TRP A 362 -17.63 16.47 -0.88
C TRP A 362 -18.21 15.52 -1.93
N ASP A 363 -19.53 15.48 -2.12
CA ASP A 363 -20.18 14.60 -3.10
C ASP A 363 -20.35 15.30 -4.45
N LEU A 364 -20.50 16.63 -4.44
CA LEU A 364 -20.58 17.46 -5.65
C LEU A 364 -19.35 17.37 -6.58
N PRO A 365 -18.09 17.31 -6.10
CA PRO A 365 -16.89 17.33 -6.94
C PRO A 365 -16.41 15.93 -7.37
N ARG A 366 -17.20 14.88 -7.14
CA ARG A 366 -16.82 13.52 -7.49
C ARG A 366 -16.60 13.37 -8.99
N THR A 367 -15.65 12.50 -9.35
CA THR A 367 -15.39 12.14 -10.75
C THR A 367 -16.54 11.32 -11.33
N ARG A 368 -16.52 11.06 -12.65
CA ARG A 368 -17.54 10.23 -13.32
C ARG A 368 -17.57 8.79 -12.79
N GLU A 369 -16.42 8.29 -12.35
CA GLU A 369 -16.24 6.99 -11.71
C GLU A 369 -16.69 6.98 -10.24
N GLY A 370 -17.05 8.15 -9.69
CA GLY A 370 -17.54 8.31 -8.32
C GLY A 370 -16.45 8.57 -7.28
N PHE A 371 -15.21 8.84 -7.69
CA PHE A 371 -14.10 9.07 -6.75
C PHE A 371 -14.18 10.46 -6.11
N TYR A 372 -13.80 10.52 -4.84
CA TYR A 372 -13.71 11.75 -4.07
C TYR A 372 -12.39 12.48 -4.36
N ARG A 373 -12.41 13.81 -4.30
CA ARG A 373 -11.18 14.63 -4.41
C ARG A 373 -10.40 14.52 -3.10
N TYR A 374 -9.12 14.18 -3.19
CA TYR A 374 -8.24 13.92 -2.07
C TYR A 374 -6.93 14.70 -2.26
N TYR A 375 -6.34 15.23 -1.19
CA TYR A 375 -4.98 15.76 -1.27
C TYR A 375 -4.31 15.72 0.10
N LEU A 376 -3.05 15.29 0.13
CA LEU A 376 -2.18 15.41 1.29
C LEU A 376 -1.21 16.57 1.04
N ASP A 377 -1.35 17.65 1.82
CA ASP A 377 -0.48 18.82 1.69
C ASP A 377 0.95 18.43 2.09
N GLY A 378 1.87 18.56 1.14
CA GLY A 378 3.25 18.07 1.24
C GLY A 378 4.14 18.54 0.09
N ASP A 379 3.56 18.83 -1.07
CA ASP A 379 4.23 19.59 -2.13
C ASP A 379 3.77 21.04 -2.12
N SER A 380 4.75 21.92 -1.94
CA SER A 380 4.67 23.36 -2.20
C SER A 380 4.57 23.67 -3.71
N GLU A 381 3.95 22.79 -4.51
CA GLU A 381 3.58 23.16 -5.87
C GLU A 381 2.31 24.00 -5.82
N PRO A 382 2.30 25.17 -6.48
CA PRO A 382 1.15 26.05 -6.44
C PRO A 382 -0.06 25.35 -7.06
N ARG A 383 -1.22 25.60 -6.45
CA ARG A 383 -2.55 25.25 -6.97
C ARG A 383 -2.76 25.95 -8.33
N HIS A 384 -2.19 25.43 -9.41
CA HIS A 384 -2.24 26.04 -10.73
C HIS A 384 -2.46 24.99 -11.82
N GLY A 385 -3.52 25.22 -12.61
CA GLY A 385 -3.78 24.61 -13.91
C GLY A 385 -4.87 23.57 -13.86
#